data_AF-A0A7M7P515-F1
#
_entry.id   AF-A0A7M7P515-F1
#
_cell.length_a   1.000
_cell.length_b   1.000
_cell.length_c   1.000
_cell.angle_alpha   90.00
_cell.angle_beta   90.00
_cell.angle_gamma   90.00
#
_symmetry.space_group_name_H-M   'P 1'
#
loop_
_entity.id
_entity.type
_entity.pdbx_description
1 polymer ?
#
loop_
_entity_poly.entity_id
_entity_poly.type
_entity_poly.pdbx_seq_one_letter_code
_entity_poly.pdbx_strand_id
1 'polypeptide(L)'
;MPTRIPSLKVTGVKLNAMSNALLHETKEYEFDKSSGRGLIVRRGQEFKIVILLSRAFKQNKERISLQFSAKAKVPRPMDGTLIALDINGTYKDGAWSAKMESAEDNTIQVTVNSAPNAIVGSYKLTVKVESRASGLETVFPQDKKIMVLFNPWCEKDTVFMGDKAEREEYILEDSGAIWRGNSHSSRPKPWNFGQFDLEVHRVVFELLEKHVSAKDRRSAVKVSRWFSFIVNDEVLHGNWSGDYAGGTPPSRWKGSVAIIEEHGKAKTPVK
;
A
#
# COMPACT_ATOMS: atom_id res chain seq x y z
N MET A 1 -16.25 34.35 34.26
CA MET A 1 -16.88 33.74 33.07
C MET A 1 -16.17 32.43 32.77
N PRO A 2 -16.87 31.31 32.46
CA PRO A 2 -16.19 30.10 32.08
C PRO A 2 -15.49 30.33 30.73
N THR A 3 -14.16 30.28 30.72
CA THR A 3 -13.34 30.34 29.52
C THR A 3 -13.79 29.26 28.55
N ARG A 4 -14.34 29.69 27.41
CA ARG A 4 -14.84 28.80 26.35
C ARG A 4 -13.63 28.03 25.80
N ILE A 5 -13.51 26.76 26.16
CA ILE A 5 -12.42 25.90 25.69
C ILE A 5 -12.55 25.80 24.16
N PRO A 6 -11.48 26.07 23.38
CA PRO A 6 -11.52 25.94 21.94
C PRO A 6 -11.89 24.52 21.50
N SER A 7 -12.61 24.39 20.38
CA SER A 7 -12.85 23.09 19.76
C SER A 7 -11.52 22.41 19.43
N LEU A 8 -11.45 21.10 19.69
CA LEU A 8 -10.28 20.30 19.35
C LEU A 8 -10.15 20.25 17.83
N LYS A 9 -8.96 20.52 17.32
CA LYS A 9 -8.64 20.42 15.89
C LYS A 9 -7.44 19.49 15.72
N VAL A 10 -7.44 18.72 14.65
CA VAL A 10 -6.24 18.00 14.20
C VAL A 10 -5.38 18.99 13.41
N THR A 11 -4.10 19.07 13.76
CA THR A 11 -3.12 19.96 13.11
C THR A 11 -2.20 19.20 12.17
N GLY A 12 -2.12 17.87 12.29
CA GLY A 12 -1.32 17.02 11.42
C GLY A 12 -1.41 15.55 11.80
N VAL A 13 -0.91 14.69 10.93
CA VAL A 13 -0.77 13.25 11.17
C VAL A 13 0.62 12.80 10.74
N LYS A 14 1.38 12.21 11.65
CA LYS A 14 2.65 11.54 11.36
C LYS A 14 2.38 10.07 11.10
N LEU A 15 2.73 9.58 9.91
CA LEU A 15 2.51 8.18 9.52
C LEU A 15 3.63 7.24 10.00
N ASN A 16 4.69 7.76 10.64
CA ASN A 16 5.84 6.98 11.11
C ASN A 16 6.40 6.00 10.05
N ALA A 17 6.55 6.50 8.81
CA ALA A 17 6.83 5.68 7.63
C ALA A 17 8.04 4.75 7.81
N MET A 18 9.21 5.27 8.20
CA MET A 18 10.42 4.47 8.37
C MET A 18 10.28 3.35 9.41
N SER A 19 9.73 3.63 10.60
CA SER A 19 9.59 2.61 11.64
C SER A 19 8.58 1.54 11.26
N ASN A 20 7.48 1.95 10.61
CA ASN A 20 6.51 0.99 10.08
C ASN A 20 7.14 0.17 8.94
N ALA A 21 7.91 0.79 8.05
CA ALA A 21 8.51 0.09 6.92
C ALA A 21 9.52 -0.98 7.34
N LEU A 22 10.27 -0.76 8.42
CA LEU A 22 11.12 -1.78 9.03
C LEU A 22 10.31 -2.98 9.53
N LEU A 23 9.19 -2.73 10.23
CA LEU A 23 8.35 -3.80 10.76
C LEU A 23 7.59 -4.56 9.67
N HIS A 24 7.25 -3.89 8.57
CA HIS A 24 6.47 -4.46 7.47
C HIS A 24 7.34 -5.01 6.32
N GLU A 25 8.66 -5.02 6.44
CA GLU A 25 9.58 -5.45 5.37
C GLU A 25 9.26 -4.72 4.05
N THR A 26 9.18 -3.39 4.16
CA THR A 26 8.93 -2.45 3.06
C THR A 26 9.94 -1.29 3.05
N LYS A 27 11.05 -1.42 3.80
CA LYS A 27 12.11 -0.39 3.91
C LYS A 27 12.79 -0.08 2.57
N GLU A 28 12.85 -1.06 1.68
CA GLU A 28 13.41 -0.97 0.32
C GLU A 28 12.70 0.11 -0.49
N TYR A 29 11.40 0.29 -0.27
CA TYR A 29 10.61 1.35 -0.90
C TYR A 29 10.87 2.75 -0.30
N GLU A 30 11.49 2.86 0.88
CA GLU A 30 11.69 4.13 1.59
C GLU A 30 13.08 4.75 1.37
N PHE A 31 14.00 4.05 0.68
CA PHE A 31 15.39 4.50 0.53
C PHE A 31 15.54 5.81 -0.25
N ASP A 32 14.59 6.17 -1.12
CA ASP A 32 14.53 7.49 -1.71
C ASP A 32 13.59 8.41 -0.92
N LYS A 33 14.21 9.03 0.10
CA LYS A 33 13.61 9.97 1.06
C LYS A 33 13.10 11.26 0.43
N SER A 34 13.47 11.56 -0.82
CA SER A 34 13.07 12.80 -1.51
C SER A 34 11.63 12.73 -2.06
N SER A 35 11.10 11.52 -2.21
CA SER A 35 9.88 11.24 -2.97
C SER A 35 8.56 11.67 -2.32
N GLY A 36 8.58 12.20 -1.09
CA GLY A 36 7.33 12.54 -0.39
C GLY A 36 6.38 11.36 -0.23
N ARG A 37 6.87 10.12 -0.39
CA ARG A 37 6.10 8.88 -0.35
C ARG A 37 5.29 8.81 0.93
N GLY A 38 4.14 8.16 0.80
CA GLY A 38 3.15 8.00 1.84
C GLY A 38 3.62 7.03 2.91
N LEU A 39 2.80 6.04 3.24
CA LEU A 39 3.19 4.92 4.10
C LEU A 39 2.93 3.63 3.33
N ILE A 40 3.90 2.71 3.29
CA ILE A 40 3.71 1.40 2.66
C ILE A 40 3.75 0.32 3.74
N VAL A 41 2.66 -0.42 3.89
CA VAL A 41 2.48 -1.47 4.90
C VAL A 41 1.93 -2.73 4.25
N ARG A 42 2.05 -3.85 4.95
CA ARG A 42 1.45 -5.13 4.54
C ARG A 42 0.19 -5.40 5.36
N ARG A 43 -0.85 -5.95 4.74
CA ARG A 43 -2.14 -6.22 5.40
C ARG A 43 -2.02 -7.24 6.53
N GLY A 44 -2.96 -7.26 7.47
CA GLY A 44 -2.96 -8.23 8.57
C GLY A 44 -1.86 -8.01 9.61
N GLN A 45 -1.22 -6.85 9.61
CA GLN A 45 -0.19 -6.45 10.56
C GLN A 45 -0.41 -5.01 11.02
N GLU A 46 -0.03 -4.74 12.26
CA GLU A 46 -0.19 -3.45 12.92
C GLU A 46 0.85 -2.42 12.46
N PHE A 47 0.40 -1.18 12.29
CA PHE A 47 1.25 -0.01 12.06
C PHE A 47 0.86 1.13 12.99
N LYS A 48 1.80 2.02 13.27
CA LYS A 48 1.61 3.13 14.23
C LYS A 48 1.52 4.47 13.52
N ILE A 49 0.58 5.30 13.93
CA ILE A 49 0.46 6.70 13.51
C ILE A 49 0.39 7.62 14.74
N VAL A 50 0.75 8.88 14.57
CA VAL A 50 0.60 9.92 15.60
C VAL A 50 -0.28 11.04 15.07
N ILE A 51 -1.36 11.32 15.80
CA ILE A 51 -2.27 12.43 15.52
C ILE A 51 -1.80 13.64 16.33
N LEU A 52 -1.58 14.77 15.65
CA LEU A 52 -1.23 16.04 16.27
C LEU A 52 -2.49 16.89 16.43
N LEU A 53 -2.65 17.49 17.60
CA LEU A 53 -3.86 18.21 18.00
C LEU A 53 -3.54 19.67 18.34
N SER A 54 -4.56 20.52 18.35
CA SER A 54 -4.46 21.91 18.79
C SER A 54 -4.40 22.08 20.31
N ARG A 55 -4.86 21.08 21.06
CA ARG A 55 -4.83 21.00 22.53
C ARG A 55 -4.92 19.54 22.98
N ALA A 56 -4.77 19.31 24.28
CA ALA A 56 -4.96 18.01 24.87
C ALA A 56 -6.36 17.42 24.61
N PHE A 57 -6.36 16.14 24.25
CA PHE A 57 -7.56 15.35 24.01
C PHE A 57 -8.29 15.05 25.31
N LYS A 58 -9.61 15.27 25.33
CA LYS A 58 -10.46 14.97 26.49
C LYS A 58 -11.52 13.96 26.06
N GLN A 59 -11.28 12.69 26.35
CA GLN A 59 -12.12 11.56 25.91
C GLN A 59 -13.60 11.69 26.35
N ASN A 60 -13.86 12.37 27.47
CA ASN A 60 -15.22 12.65 27.95
C ASN A 60 -15.95 13.75 27.15
N LYS A 61 -15.24 14.57 26.36
CA LYS A 61 -15.79 15.68 25.58
C LYS A 61 -15.74 15.43 24.08
N GLU A 62 -14.76 14.67 23.62
CA GLU A 62 -14.52 14.43 22.20
C GLU A 62 -14.47 12.93 21.88
N ARG A 63 -14.77 12.61 20.63
CA ARG A 63 -14.57 11.29 20.03
C ARG A 63 -13.69 11.47 18.80
N ILE A 64 -12.67 10.65 18.65
CA ILE A 64 -11.78 10.65 17.48
C ILE A 64 -11.96 9.33 16.74
N SER A 65 -12.13 9.40 15.42
CA SER A 65 -12.17 8.23 14.57
C SER A 65 -11.30 8.39 13.34
N LEU A 66 -10.79 7.26 12.84
CA LEU A 66 -10.02 7.14 11.62
C LEU A 66 -10.91 6.60 10.52
N GLN A 67 -10.99 7.31 9.40
CA GLN A 67 -11.68 6.84 8.21
C GLN A 67 -10.66 6.51 7.12
N PHE A 68 -10.58 5.23 6.75
CA PHE A 68 -9.78 4.73 5.64
C PHE A 68 -10.67 4.52 4.42
N SER A 69 -10.28 5.07 3.28
CA SER A 69 -10.99 4.92 2.02
C SER A 69 -10.05 4.30 0.98
N ALA A 70 -10.27 3.03 0.67
CA ALA A 70 -9.57 2.34 -0.41
C ALA A 70 -9.92 2.99 -1.74
N LYS A 71 -8.96 3.11 -2.66
CA LYS A 71 -9.24 3.58 -4.02
C LYS A 71 -10.32 2.69 -4.64
N ALA A 72 -11.46 3.27 -4.98
CA ALA A 72 -12.56 2.61 -5.68
C ALA A 72 -13.39 3.68 -6.40
N LYS A 73 -14.25 3.28 -7.35
CA LYS A 73 -15.14 4.22 -8.05
C LYS A 73 -16.06 4.97 -7.08
N VAL A 74 -16.66 4.23 -6.13
CA VAL A 74 -17.47 4.77 -5.04
C VAL A 74 -17.12 4.00 -3.75
N PRO A 75 -16.39 4.60 -2.80
CA PRO A 75 -16.10 3.96 -1.52
C PRO A 75 -17.36 3.77 -0.68
N ARG A 76 -17.59 2.55 -0.19
CA ARG A 76 -18.76 2.16 0.59
C ARG A 76 -18.37 1.19 1.73
N PRO A 77 -19.01 1.31 2.91
CA PRO A 77 -18.78 0.37 4.01
C PRO A 77 -19.11 -1.08 3.66
N MET A 78 -20.22 -1.31 2.93
CA MET A 78 -20.67 -2.66 2.54
C MET A 78 -19.66 -3.44 1.68
N ASP A 79 -18.84 -2.74 0.89
CA ASP A 79 -17.80 -3.35 0.05
C ASP A 79 -16.46 -3.48 0.80
N GLY A 80 -16.40 -2.96 2.04
CA GLY A 80 -15.17 -2.80 2.81
C GLY A 80 -14.15 -1.88 2.14
N THR A 81 -14.61 -0.94 1.29
CA THR A 81 -13.79 0.10 0.66
C THR A 81 -13.79 1.40 1.47
N LEU A 82 -14.72 1.55 2.41
CA LEU A 82 -14.73 2.62 3.43
C LEU A 82 -14.75 1.97 4.82
N ILE A 83 -13.73 2.23 5.62
CA ILE A 83 -13.56 1.68 6.96
C ILE A 83 -13.53 2.85 7.95
N ALA A 84 -14.35 2.80 8.99
CA ALA A 84 -14.35 3.79 10.06
C ALA A 84 -14.00 3.09 11.39
N LEU A 85 -12.97 3.60 12.07
CA LEU A 85 -12.41 3.00 13.29
C LEU A 85 -12.40 4.04 14.40
N ASP A 86 -13.01 3.73 15.54
CA ASP A 86 -12.80 4.52 16.75
C ASP A 86 -11.38 4.28 17.28
N ILE A 87 -10.67 5.32 17.72
CA ILE A 87 -9.33 5.14 18.30
C ILE A 87 -9.39 4.43 19.66
N ASN A 88 -10.54 4.37 20.32
CA ASN A 88 -10.74 3.58 21.54
C ASN A 88 -11.38 2.21 21.21
N GLY A 89 -11.28 1.77 19.96
CA GLY A 89 -11.74 0.46 19.55
C GLY A 89 -10.98 -0.67 20.26
N THR A 90 -11.63 -1.81 20.39
CA THR A 90 -10.96 -3.04 20.82
C THR A 90 -10.28 -3.70 19.63
N TYR A 91 -9.11 -4.29 19.86
CA TYR A 91 -8.48 -5.16 18.89
C TYR A 91 -9.45 -6.29 18.53
N LYS A 92 -9.63 -6.49 17.23
CA LYS A 92 -10.43 -7.59 16.71
C LYS A 92 -9.57 -8.38 15.76
N ASP A 93 -9.34 -9.62 16.14
CA ASP A 93 -8.53 -10.52 15.35
C ASP A 93 -9.12 -10.72 13.95
N GLY A 94 -8.28 -10.64 12.92
CA GLY A 94 -8.71 -10.75 11.53
C GLY A 94 -9.49 -9.55 10.97
N ALA A 95 -9.67 -8.47 11.73
CA ALA A 95 -10.45 -7.30 11.32
C ALA A 95 -9.67 -5.99 11.46
N TRP A 96 -10.14 -4.96 10.75
CA TRP A 96 -9.63 -3.60 10.94
C TRP A 96 -9.95 -3.12 12.36
N SER A 97 -8.96 -2.58 13.05
CA SER A 97 -9.12 -1.98 14.37
C SER A 97 -8.11 -0.85 14.57
N ALA A 98 -8.44 0.07 15.47
CA ALA A 98 -7.55 1.13 15.91
C ALA A 98 -7.61 1.21 17.43
N LYS A 99 -6.44 1.37 18.04
CA LYS A 99 -6.29 1.45 19.49
C LYS A 99 -5.33 2.58 19.84
N MET A 100 -5.78 3.48 20.68
CA MET A 100 -4.98 4.53 21.29
C MET A 100 -4.04 3.88 22.31
N GLU A 101 -2.73 4.05 22.12
CA GLU A 101 -1.72 3.57 23.06
C GLU A 101 -1.43 4.62 24.13
N SER A 102 -1.35 5.88 23.73
CA SER A 102 -1.14 7.00 24.64
C SER A 102 -1.76 8.28 24.09
N ALA A 103 -2.11 9.18 25.02
CA ALA A 103 -2.54 10.54 24.75
C ALA A 103 -1.76 11.47 25.67
N GLU A 104 -0.73 12.12 25.13
CA GLU A 104 0.23 12.94 25.86
C GLU A 104 0.29 14.32 25.22
N ASP A 105 0.19 15.35 26.06
CA ASP A 105 0.08 16.74 25.64
C ASP A 105 -0.97 16.93 24.53
N ASN A 106 -0.51 17.34 23.34
CA ASN A 106 -1.33 17.58 22.17
C ASN A 106 -1.16 16.46 21.11
N THR A 107 -0.78 15.26 21.53
CA THR A 107 -0.50 14.15 20.63
C THR A 107 -1.23 12.88 21.08
N ILE A 108 -1.64 12.08 20.10
CA ILE A 108 -2.19 10.75 20.33
C ILE A 108 -1.43 9.75 19.49
N GLN A 109 -0.86 8.73 20.13
CA GLN A 109 -0.30 7.58 19.44
C GLN A 109 -1.37 6.51 19.25
N VAL A 110 -1.58 6.09 18.01
CA VAL A 110 -2.58 5.09 17.64
C VAL A 110 -1.91 3.94 16.92
N THR A 111 -2.14 2.72 17.40
CA THR A 111 -1.86 1.48 16.70
C THR A 111 -3.07 1.14 15.83
N VAL A 112 -2.84 0.90 14.55
CA VAL A 112 -3.88 0.51 13.58
C VAL A 112 -3.56 -0.89 13.09
N ASN A 113 -4.51 -1.80 13.20
CA ASN A 113 -4.44 -3.12 12.60
C ASN A 113 -5.31 -3.17 11.35
N SER A 114 -4.76 -3.70 10.26
CA SER A 114 -5.54 -3.96 9.04
C SER A 114 -6.01 -5.42 9.03
N ALA A 115 -7.17 -5.69 8.42
CA ALA A 115 -7.61 -7.08 8.24
C ALA A 115 -6.62 -7.84 7.32
N PRO A 116 -6.32 -9.13 7.57
CA PRO A 116 -5.46 -9.95 6.69
C PRO A 116 -6.00 -10.11 5.26
N ASN A 117 -7.31 -9.89 5.05
CA ASN A 117 -7.94 -9.89 3.73
C ASN A 117 -8.24 -8.47 3.20
N ALA A 118 -7.58 -7.44 3.75
CA ALA A 118 -7.73 -6.07 3.29
C ALA A 118 -7.41 -5.95 1.78
N ILE A 119 -7.99 -4.92 1.17
CA ILE A 119 -7.83 -4.63 -0.26
C ILE A 119 -6.39 -4.17 -0.47
N VAL A 120 -5.67 -4.77 -1.42
CA VAL A 120 -4.35 -4.28 -1.81
C VAL A 120 -4.50 -3.03 -2.68
N GLY A 121 -3.76 -1.97 -2.37
CA GLY A 121 -3.94 -0.67 -3.04
C GLY A 121 -3.68 0.53 -2.15
N SER A 122 -3.97 1.70 -2.71
CA SER A 122 -3.90 2.97 -2.00
C SER A 122 -5.16 3.25 -1.17
N TYR A 123 -4.93 3.79 0.01
CA TYR A 123 -5.93 4.25 0.96
C TYR A 123 -5.71 5.72 1.26
N LYS A 124 -6.81 6.48 1.29
CA LYS A 124 -6.85 7.81 1.90
C LYS A 124 -7.24 7.68 3.37
N LEU A 125 -6.52 8.38 4.24
CA LEU A 125 -6.85 8.49 5.66
C LEU A 125 -7.51 9.85 5.91
N THR A 126 -8.57 9.86 6.72
CA THR A 126 -9.19 11.08 7.24
C THR A 126 -9.40 10.90 8.73
N VAL A 127 -8.89 11.82 9.54
CA VAL A 127 -9.14 11.85 10.98
C VAL A 127 -10.38 12.69 11.22
N LYS A 128 -11.34 12.16 11.97
CA LYS A 128 -12.58 12.85 12.33
C LYS A 128 -12.59 13.10 13.82
N VAL A 129 -12.98 14.31 14.21
CA VAL A 129 -13.16 14.71 15.61
C VAL A 129 -14.60 15.16 15.80
N GLU A 130 -15.33 14.45 16.63
CA GLU A 130 -16.72 14.73 16.98
C GLU A 130 -16.78 15.28 18.42
N SER A 131 -17.46 16.41 18.58
CA SER A 131 -17.79 16.97 19.90
C SER A 131 -19.00 16.26 20.48
N ARG A 132 -18.86 15.62 21.65
CA ARG A 132 -19.97 14.91 22.32
C ARG A 132 -21.07 15.84 22.80
N ALA A 133 -20.73 17.09 23.11
CA ALA A 133 -21.68 18.07 23.62
C ALA A 133 -22.56 18.68 22.51
N SER A 134 -22.01 18.85 21.31
CA SER A 134 -22.68 19.55 20.21
C SER A 134 -22.97 18.69 18.99
N GLY A 135 -22.45 17.46 18.93
CA GLY A 135 -22.54 16.57 17.76
C GLY A 135 -21.79 17.07 16.52
N LEU A 136 -21.04 18.18 16.64
CA LEU A 136 -20.31 18.77 15.51
C LEU A 136 -19.08 17.93 15.19
N GLU A 137 -18.93 17.56 13.92
CA GLU A 137 -17.77 16.84 13.39
C GLU A 137 -16.85 17.80 12.63
N THR A 138 -15.55 17.65 12.87
CA THR A 138 -14.49 18.26 12.04
C THR A 138 -13.64 17.15 11.44
N VAL A 139 -13.13 17.39 10.24
CA VAL A 139 -12.35 16.40 9.49
C VAL A 139 -10.99 16.95 9.11
N PHE A 140 -9.98 16.09 9.14
CA PHE A 140 -8.63 16.36 8.69
C PHE A 140 -8.22 15.28 7.69
N PRO A 141 -8.18 15.59 6.38
CA PRO A 141 -7.66 14.67 5.39
C PRO A 141 -6.13 14.57 5.54
N GLN A 142 -5.60 13.35 5.53
CA GLN A 142 -4.16 13.16 5.38
C GLN A 142 -3.81 13.26 3.89
N ASP A 143 -2.84 14.11 3.57
CA ASP A 143 -2.38 14.34 2.20
C ASP A 143 -1.70 13.10 1.61
N LYS A 144 -0.90 12.43 2.45
CA LYS A 144 -0.15 11.24 2.08
C LYS A 144 -1.01 9.97 2.11
N LYS A 145 -1.01 9.22 1.01
CA LYS A 145 -1.73 7.93 0.93
C LYS A 145 -1.05 6.85 1.76
N ILE A 146 -1.81 5.85 2.17
CA ILE A 146 -1.30 4.61 2.76
C ILE A 146 -1.46 3.50 1.72
N MET A 147 -0.37 2.88 1.31
CA MET A 147 -0.35 1.75 0.40
C MET A 147 -0.36 0.46 1.22
N VAL A 148 -1.31 -0.41 0.94
CA VAL A 148 -1.43 -1.72 1.59
C VAL A 148 -1.05 -2.79 0.59
N LEU A 149 -0.06 -3.62 0.93
CA LEU A 149 0.43 -4.76 0.16
C LEU A 149 -0.14 -6.08 0.70
N PHE A 150 0.02 -7.16 -0.07
CA PHE A 150 -0.07 -8.53 0.44
C PHE A 150 1.00 -8.80 1.51
N ASN A 151 0.73 -9.73 2.43
CA ASN A 151 1.60 -10.01 3.57
C ASN A 151 2.05 -11.48 3.68
N PRO A 152 3.19 -11.84 3.09
CA PRO A 152 3.81 -13.16 3.26
C PRO A 152 4.24 -13.50 4.70
N TRP A 153 4.34 -12.50 5.60
CA TRP A 153 4.70 -12.69 7.01
C TRP A 153 3.47 -12.94 7.91
N CYS A 154 2.26 -12.75 7.41
CA CYS A 154 1.03 -12.91 8.18
C CYS A 154 0.42 -14.28 7.92
N GLU A 155 0.38 -15.16 8.93
CA GLU A 155 -0.22 -16.51 8.84
C GLU A 155 -1.68 -16.54 8.37
N LYS A 156 -2.40 -15.42 8.54
CA LYS A 156 -3.80 -15.28 8.15
C LYS A 156 -3.98 -14.73 6.74
N ASP A 157 -2.90 -14.33 6.09
CA ASP A 157 -2.92 -13.94 4.69
C ASP A 157 -2.83 -15.19 3.80
N THR A 158 -3.64 -15.21 2.75
CA THR A 158 -3.61 -16.23 1.70
C THR A 158 -2.24 -16.43 1.03
N VAL A 159 -1.32 -15.46 1.15
CA VAL A 159 0.04 -15.55 0.59
C VAL A 159 1.11 -15.84 1.65
N PHE A 160 0.72 -16.30 2.83
CA PHE A 160 1.66 -16.63 3.91
C PHE A 160 2.74 -17.59 3.43
N MET A 161 3.97 -17.32 3.85
CA MET A 161 5.16 -18.10 3.57
C MET A 161 5.98 -18.23 4.85
N GLY A 162 5.93 -19.41 5.46
CA GLY A 162 6.54 -19.64 6.78
C GLY A 162 8.07 -19.63 6.73
N ASP A 163 8.65 -20.10 5.63
CA ASP A 163 10.09 -20.15 5.45
C ASP A 163 10.67 -18.74 5.24
N LYS A 164 11.77 -18.44 5.92
CA LYS A 164 12.43 -17.13 5.83
C LYS A 164 13.23 -16.99 4.54
N ALA A 165 13.95 -18.03 4.13
CA ALA A 165 14.74 -18.03 2.90
C ALA A 165 13.84 -17.92 1.66
N GLU A 166 12.66 -18.56 1.67
CA GLU A 166 11.68 -18.39 0.59
C GLU A 166 11.16 -16.94 0.52
N ARG A 167 10.92 -16.28 1.66
CA ARG A 167 10.51 -14.87 1.67
C ARG A 167 11.62 -13.94 1.20
N GLU A 168 12.86 -14.23 1.57
CA GLU A 168 14.02 -13.49 1.07
C GLU A 168 14.10 -13.62 -0.46
N GLU A 169 14.06 -14.83 -1.01
CA GLU A 169 14.18 -15.08 -2.45
C GLU A 169 12.97 -14.60 -3.25
N TYR A 170 11.74 -14.91 -2.83
CA TYR A 170 10.55 -14.69 -3.66
C TYR A 170 9.90 -13.31 -3.47
N ILE A 171 10.26 -12.58 -2.41
CA ILE A 171 9.63 -11.29 -2.08
C ILE A 171 10.65 -10.15 -2.03
N LEU A 172 11.80 -10.37 -1.38
CA LEU A 172 12.75 -9.30 -1.09
C LEU A 172 13.90 -9.20 -2.09
N GLU A 173 14.29 -10.30 -2.73
CA GLU A 173 15.33 -10.27 -3.75
C GLU A 173 14.76 -9.60 -5.02
N ASP A 174 15.44 -8.56 -5.50
CA ASP A 174 15.01 -7.75 -6.64
C ASP A 174 15.76 -8.07 -7.94
N SER A 175 16.60 -9.09 -7.90
CA SER A 175 17.34 -9.60 -9.03
C SER A 175 17.27 -11.13 -9.10
N GLY A 176 17.54 -11.72 -10.25
CA GLY A 176 17.47 -13.17 -10.37
C GLY A 176 17.98 -13.67 -11.71
N ALA A 177 17.64 -14.91 -12.04
CA ALA A 177 18.04 -15.53 -13.29
C ALA A 177 16.85 -16.14 -14.04
N ILE A 178 16.74 -15.79 -15.32
CA ILE A 178 15.82 -16.45 -16.26
C ILE A 178 16.63 -17.48 -17.05
N TRP A 179 16.28 -18.75 -16.90
CA TRP A 179 16.91 -19.85 -17.63
C TRP A 179 16.45 -19.86 -19.08
N ARG A 180 17.40 -19.91 -20.01
CA ARG A 180 17.16 -19.96 -21.46
C ARG A 180 17.98 -21.08 -22.09
N GLY A 181 17.68 -21.39 -23.36
CA GLY A 181 18.33 -22.46 -24.10
C GLY A 181 17.44 -23.69 -24.20
N ASN A 182 18.04 -24.87 -24.19
CA ASN A 182 17.30 -26.14 -24.25
C ASN A 182 17.76 -27.09 -23.13
N SER A 183 17.17 -28.28 -23.05
CA SER A 183 17.46 -29.28 -22.01
C SER A 183 18.93 -29.73 -21.96
N HIS A 184 19.69 -29.59 -23.06
CA HIS A 184 21.09 -29.99 -23.14
C HIS A 184 22.07 -28.82 -22.99
N SER A 185 21.57 -27.59 -23.10
CA SER A 185 22.38 -26.36 -23.04
C SER A 185 21.51 -25.25 -22.47
N SER A 186 21.35 -25.28 -21.15
CA SER A 186 20.67 -24.25 -20.39
C SER A 186 21.69 -23.20 -19.93
N ARG A 187 21.32 -21.92 -20.01
CA ARG A 187 22.17 -20.81 -19.56
C ARG A 187 21.32 -19.81 -18.77
N PRO A 188 21.78 -19.39 -17.58
CA PRO A 188 21.10 -18.34 -16.84
C PRO A 188 21.30 -16.99 -17.54
N LYS A 189 20.23 -16.19 -17.59
CA LYS A 189 20.31 -14.77 -17.90
C LYS A 189 20.00 -13.98 -16.63
N PRO A 190 20.95 -13.19 -16.11
CA PRO A 190 20.64 -12.25 -15.04
C PRO A 190 19.48 -11.33 -15.45
N TRP A 191 18.57 -11.09 -14.52
CA TRP A 191 17.40 -10.25 -14.71
C TRP A 191 17.20 -9.37 -13.49
N ASN A 192 17.12 -8.06 -13.69
CA ASN A 192 16.74 -7.11 -12.64
C ASN A 192 15.20 -7.00 -12.60
N PHE A 193 14.55 -7.54 -11.58
CA PHE A 193 13.11 -7.37 -11.36
C PHE A 193 12.78 -5.93 -10.96
N GLY A 194 13.54 -5.37 -10.03
CA GLY A 194 13.48 -3.96 -9.63
C GLY A 194 12.13 -3.53 -9.04
N GLN A 195 11.45 -4.39 -8.29
CA GLN A 195 10.11 -4.13 -7.73
C GLN A 195 10.06 -2.96 -6.74
N PHE A 196 11.20 -2.55 -6.19
CA PHE A 196 11.32 -1.42 -5.25
C PHE A 196 11.60 -0.08 -5.92
N ASP A 197 11.83 -0.09 -7.24
CA ASP A 197 11.97 1.13 -8.03
C ASP A 197 10.70 1.98 -7.93
N LEU A 198 10.88 3.30 -7.80
CA LEU A 198 9.79 4.24 -7.55
C LEU A 198 8.78 4.25 -8.71
N GLU A 199 9.27 4.27 -9.95
CA GLU A 199 8.42 4.33 -11.13
C GLU A 199 7.76 2.98 -11.38
N VAL A 200 8.47 1.87 -11.14
CA VAL A 200 7.87 0.53 -11.17
C VAL A 200 6.69 0.45 -10.21
N HIS A 201 6.89 0.81 -8.94
CA HIS A 201 5.84 0.80 -7.94
C HIS A 201 4.66 1.72 -8.35
N ARG A 202 4.94 2.93 -8.83
CA ARG A 202 3.91 3.88 -9.27
C ARG A 202 3.05 3.31 -10.40
N VAL A 203 3.67 2.78 -11.45
CA VAL A 203 2.98 2.26 -12.64
C VAL A 203 2.21 0.98 -12.32
N VAL A 204 2.81 0.05 -11.57
CA VAL A 204 2.14 -1.20 -11.17
C VAL A 204 0.88 -0.92 -10.36
N PHE A 205 0.93 0.02 -9.40
CA PHE A 205 -0.27 0.40 -8.65
C PHE A 205 -1.31 1.14 -9.49
N GLU A 206 -0.87 1.96 -10.46
CA GLU A 206 -1.78 2.61 -11.40
C GLU A 206 -2.56 1.57 -12.23
N LEU A 207 -1.86 0.57 -12.78
CA LEU A 207 -2.47 -0.54 -13.53
C LEU A 207 -3.39 -1.38 -12.63
N LEU A 208 -2.92 -1.72 -11.43
CA LEU A 208 -3.72 -2.46 -10.43
C LEU A 208 -5.04 -1.75 -10.13
N GLU A 209 -5.01 -0.44 -9.87
CA GLU A 209 -6.19 0.33 -9.48
C GLU A 209 -7.09 0.71 -10.66
N LYS A 210 -6.54 0.78 -11.88
CA LYS A 210 -7.29 1.03 -13.12
C LYS A 210 -8.09 -0.21 -13.55
N HIS A 211 -7.48 -1.39 -13.50
CA HIS A 211 -8.07 -2.61 -14.08
C HIS A 211 -8.70 -3.55 -13.05
N VAL A 212 -8.17 -3.61 -11.84
CA VAL A 212 -8.59 -4.62 -10.86
C VAL A 212 -9.59 -4.03 -9.88
N SER A 213 -10.78 -4.62 -9.84
CA SER A 213 -11.84 -4.21 -8.92
C SER A 213 -11.36 -4.27 -7.46
N ALA A 214 -11.86 -3.37 -6.62
CA ALA A 214 -11.48 -3.35 -5.20
C ALA A 214 -11.79 -4.68 -4.48
N LYS A 215 -12.82 -5.42 -4.92
CA LYS A 215 -13.14 -6.76 -4.45
C LYS A 215 -12.05 -7.76 -4.84
N ASP A 216 -11.64 -7.76 -6.10
CA ASP A 216 -10.65 -8.71 -6.63
C ASP A 216 -9.25 -8.46 -6.08
N ARG A 217 -8.92 -7.21 -5.73
CA ARG A 217 -7.65 -6.84 -5.08
C ARG A 217 -7.44 -7.40 -3.68
N ARG A 218 -8.43 -8.12 -3.13
CA ARG A 218 -8.27 -8.91 -1.89
C ARG A 218 -7.63 -10.29 -2.16
N SER A 219 -7.64 -10.77 -3.40
CA SER A 219 -7.23 -12.13 -3.77
C SER A 219 -6.00 -12.11 -4.65
N ALA A 220 -4.91 -12.73 -4.19
CA ALA A 220 -3.69 -12.89 -4.98
C ALA A 220 -3.95 -13.64 -6.30
N VAL A 221 -4.87 -14.61 -6.30
CA VAL A 221 -5.28 -15.37 -7.51
C VAL A 221 -5.96 -14.47 -8.55
N LYS A 222 -6.84 -13.56 -8.11
CA LYS A 222 -7.50 -12.63 -9.04
C LYS A 222 -6.53 -11.57 -9.54
N VAL A 223 -5.70 -11.03 -8.65
CA VAL A 223 -4.66 -10.05 -9.02
C VAL A 223 -3.69 -10.67 -10.02
N SER A 224 -3.18 -11.88 -9.79
CA SER A 224 -2.25 -12.55 -10.71
C SER A 224 -2.88 -12.78 -12.09
N ARG A 225 -4.14 -13.22 -12.15
CA ARG A 225 -4.89 -13.38 -13.40
C ARG A 225 -5.07 -12.08 -14.18
N TRP A 226 -5.34 -10.98 -13.47
CA TRP A 226 -5.42 -9.67 -14.12
C TRP A 226 -4.06 -9.23 -14.65
N PHE A 227 -2.99 -9.39 -13.86
CA PHE A 227 -1.65 -8.99 -14.30
C PHE A 227 -1.13 -9.83 -15.47
N SER A 228 -1.44 -11.13 -15.54
CA SER A 228 -1.08 -11.93 -16.72
C SER A 228 -1.71 -11.40 -18.01
N PHE A 229 -2.92 -10.82 -17.91
CA PHE A 229 -3.58 -10.17 -19.04
C PHE A 229 -2.98 -8.79 -19.32
N ILE A 230 -2.88 -7.92 -18.30
CA ILE A 230 -2.39 -6.53 -18.44
C ILE A 230 -0.98 -6.49 -19.03
N VAL A 231 -0.09 -7.39 -18.60
CA VAL A 231 1.28 -7.42 -19.09
C VAL A 231 1.32 -7.73 -20.60
N ASN A 232 0.49 -8.67 -21.06
CA ASN A 232 0.47 -9.08 -22.46
C ASN A 232 -0.28 -8.11 -23.38
N ASP A 233 -1.29 -7.41 -22.86
CA ASP A 233 -2.18 -6.58 -23.69
C ASP A 233 -1.82 -5.08 -23.64
N GLU A 234 -1.45 -4.57 -22.46
CA GLU A 234 -1.22 -3.13 -22.27
C GLU A 234 0.26 -2.77 -22.07
N VAL A 235 1.08 -3.64 -21.47
CA VAL A 235 2.47 -3.29 -21.11
C VAL A 235 3.46 -3.61 -22.23
N LEU A 236 3.37 -4.79 -22.84
CA LEU A 236 4.32 -5.27 -23.84
C LEU A 236 3.64 -5.68 -25.14
N HIS A 237 4.33 -5.46 -26.26
CA HIS A 237 3.93 -5.98 -27.56
C HIS A 237 4.79 -7.19 -27.93
N GLY A 238 4.17 -8.37 -28.05
CA GLY A 238 4.86 -9.59 -28.45
C GLY A 238 5.20 -9.62 -29.94
N ASN A 239 6.47 -9.83 -30.29
CA ASN A 239 6.93 -9.97 -31.67
C ASN A 239 8.00 -11.08 -31.80
N TRP A 240 7.78 -12.01 -32.74
CA TRP A 240 8.69 -13.13 -33.06
C TRP A 240 9.08 -13.18 -34.54
N SER A 241 8.85 -12.10 -35.32
CA SER A 241 9.13 -12.07 -36.76
C SER A 241 10.62 -12.11 -37.11
N GLY A 242 11.49 -11.75 -36.16
CA GLY A 242 12.92 -11.53 -36.39
C GLY A 242 13.26 -10.09 -36.82
N ASP A 243 12.26 -9.28 -37.18
CA ASP A 243 12.40 -7.84 -37.40
C ASP A 243 11.81 -7.08 -36.21
N TYR A 244 12.68 -6.33 -35.53
CA TYR A 244 12.36 -5.52 -34.35
C TYR A 244 12.55 -4.02 -34.62
N ALA A 245 12.46 -3.60 -35.88
CA ALA A 245 12.53 -2.18 -36.24
C ALA A 245 11.48 -1.37 -35.47
N GLY A 246 11.92 -0.26 -34.87
CA GLY A 246 11.06 0.62 -34.07
C GLY A 246 10.79 0.14 -32.63
N GLY A 247 11.52 -0.87 -32.14
CA GLY A 247 11.45 -1.34 -30.76
C GLY A 247 12.78 -1.93 -30.26
N THR A 248 12.73 -2.62 -29.12
CA THR A 248 13.88 -3.29 -28.53
C THR A 248 13.75 -4.82 -28.69
N PRO A 249 14.70 -5.48 -29.37
CA PRO A 249 14.69 -6.93 -29.49
C PRO A 249 14.52 -7.63 -28.13
N PRO A 250 13.63 -8.63 -27.99
CA PRO A 250 13.34 -9.27 -26.70
C PRO A 250 14.57 -9.79 -25.95
N SER A 251 15.60 -10.22 -26.71
CA SER A 251 16.86 -10.72 -26.16
C SER A 251 17.71 -9.65 -25.46
N ARG A 252 17.51 -8.35 -25.75
CA ARG A 252 18.30 -7.23 -25.23
C ARG A 252 17.85 -6.73 -23.85
N TRP A 253 16.59 -6.92 -23.48
CA TRP A 253 16.11 -6.52 -22.16
C TRP A 253 16.90 -7.21 -21.03
N LYS A 254 17.30 -6.45 -20.00
CA LYS A 254 18.07 -6.97 -18.85
C LYS A 254 17.29 -6.94 -17.53
N GLY A 255 16.06 -6.46 -17.58
CA GLY A 255 15.25 -6.23 -16.39
C GLY A 255 13.91 -5.58 -16.73
N SER A 256 13.04 -5.52 -15.73
CA SER A 256 11.67 -5.02 -15.86
C SER A 256 11.57 -3.50 -15.73
N VAL A 257 12.51 -2.85 -15.03
CA VAL A 257 12.46 -1.40 -14.71
C VAL A 257 12.29 -0.55 -15.96
N ALA A 258 13.19 -0.68 -16.94
CA ALA A 258 13.15 0.12 -18.16
C ALA A 258 11.86 -0.09 -18.98
N ILE A 259 11.34 -1.33 -19.03
CA ILE A 259 10.07 -1.65 -19.71
C ILE A 259 8.91 -0.92 -19.03
N ILE A 260 8.82 -1.03 -17.70
CA ILE A 260 7.71 -0.46 -16.94
C ILE A 260 7.78 1.07 -16.92
N GLU A 261 8.98 1.66 -16.86
CA GLU A 261 9.17 3.10 -17.00
C GLU A 261 8.75 3.61 -18.38
N GLU A 262 9.15 2.94 -19.45
CA GLU A 262 8.80 3.33 -20.82
C GLU A 262 7.28 3.26 -21.02
N HIS A 263 6.65 2.16 -20.59
CA HIS A 263 5.20 2.05 -20.57
C HIS A 263 4.56 3.15 -19.71
N GLY A 264 5.14 3.44 -18.54
CA GLY A 264 4.67 4.46 -17.63
C GLY A 264 4.67 5.88 -18.21
N LYS A 265 5.64 6.19 -19.08
CA LYS A 265 5.78 7.46 -19.79
C LYS A 265 4.87 7.53 -21.02
N ALA A 266 4.87 6.49 -21.85
CA ALA A 266 4.16 6.47 -23.13
C ALA A 266 2.67 6.11 -23.00
N LYS A 267 2.28 5.38 -21.95
CA LYS A 267 0.93 4.83 -21.74
C LYS A 267 0.45 3.91 -22.88
N THR A 268 1.41 3.26 -23.55
CA THR A 268 1.19 2.32 -24.66
C THR A 268 2.05 1.08 -24.49
N PRO A 269 1.72 -0.06 -25.14
CA PRO A 269 2.57 -1.24 -25.11
C PRO A 269 3.98 -0.96 -25.63
N VAL A 270 5.00 -1.42 -24.91
CA VAL A 270 6.42 -1.30 -25.25
C VAL A 270 6.79 -2.39 -26.26
N LYS A 271 7.55 -2.01 -27.30
CA LYS A 271 7.97 -2.89 -28.40
C LYS A 271 9.37 -3.42 -28.24
#